data_AF-A0A0D8I629-F1
#
_entry.id   AF-A0A0D8I629-F1
#
_cell.length_a   1.000
_cell.length_b   1.000
_cell.length_c   1.000
_cell.angle_alpha   90.00
_cell.angle_beta   90.00
_cell.angle_gamma   90.00
#
_symmetry.space_group_name_H-M   'P 1'
#
loop_
_entity.id
_entity.type
_entity.pdbx_description
1 polymer ?
#
loop_
_entity_poly.entity_id
_entity_poly.type
_entity_poly.pdbx_seq_one_letter_code
_entity_poly.pdbx_strand_id
1 'polypeptide(L)'
;MNISSLTPDLALKEEAYDGFYAVCTSLEDETSEIIKVNHRRWEIEECFRIMKSEFKTRPAYLTRDDRIEAHFTTCFLAMVLYRYLEKRLDSKFTCCKIIQGLRDMNFYEIPGDGYISTYMRTDLTDALHKAFGFRTDYQIIKNNQMKKIFKDTKI
;
A
#
# COMPACT_ATOMS: atom_id res chain seq x y z
N MET A 1 23.91 -26.97 -16.82
CA MET A 1 23.09 -28.15 -16.48
C MET A 1 22.59 -28.75 -17.79
N ASN A 2 22.91 -30.03 -18.03
CA ASN A 2 22.55 -30.78 -19.25
C ASN A 2 21.04 -31.02 -19.33
N ILE A 3 20.45 -30.78 -20.50
CA ILE A 3 19.01 -30.91 -20.80
C ILE A 3 18.70 -32.34 -21.34
N SER A 4 19.49 -33.36 -20.99
CA SER A 4 19.51 -34.64 -21.70
C SER A 4 18.96 -35.86 -20.92
N SER A 5 17.92 -35.70 -20.11
CA SER A 5 17.16 -36.85 -19.57
C SER A 5 15.83 -36.45 -18.94
N LEU A 6 14.82 -36.08 -19.74
CA LEU A 6 13.43 -36.29 -19.31
C LEU A 6 13.07 -37.74 -19.65
N THR A 7 13.20 -38.64 -18.67
CA THR A 7 12.75 -40.03 -18.84
C THR A 7 11.22 -40.09 -18.81
N PRO A 8 10.54 -40.90 -19.65
CA PRO A 8 9.08 -41.04 -19.65
C PRO A 8 8.49 -41.36 -18.26
N ASP A 9 9.24 -42.05 -17.42
CA ASP A 9 8.87 -42.38 -16.03
C ASP A 9 8.76 -41.16 -15.11
N LEU A 10 9.51 -40.07 -15.39
CA LEU A 10 9.42 -38.81 -14.65
C LEU A 10 8.12 -38.08 -15.01
N ALA A 11 7.77 -38.05 -16.30
CA ALA A 11 6.55 -37.41 -16.79
C ALA A 11 5.28 -38.08 -16.24
N LEU A 12 5.23 -39.43 -16.24
CA LEU A 12 4.10 -40.19 -15.65
C LEU A 12 3.95 -39.97 -14.14
N LYS A 13 5.07 -39.76 -13.43
CA LYS A 13 5.02 -39.40 -12.00
C LYS A 13 4.50 -37.98 -11.79
N GLU A 14 4.86 -37.03 -12.64
CA GLU A 14 4.37 -35.65 -12.56
C GLU A 14 2.88 -35.54 -12.93
N GLU A 15 2.40 -36.32 -13.90
CA GLU A 15 0.97 -36.39 -14.28
C GLU A 15 0.06 -36.77 -13.10
N ALA A 16 0.53 -37.61 -12.17
CA ALA A 16 -0.21 -37.96 -10.96
C ALA A 16 -0.45 -36.77 -10.01
N TYR A 17 0.32 -35.69 -10.17
CA TYR A 17 0.20 -34.46 -9.39
C TYR A 17 -0.39 -33.29 -10.18
N ASP A 18 -0.85 -33.52 -11.42
CA ASP A 18 -1.52 -32.50 -12.21
C ASP A 18 -2.81 -32.03 -11.51
N GLY A 19 -2.96 -30.71 -11.37
CA GLY A 19 -4.07 -30.08 -10.66
C GLY A 19 -3.85 -29.90 -9.15
N PHE A 20 -2.73 -30.37 -8.58
CA PHE A 20 -2.37 -30.12 -7.20
C PHE A 20 -1.39 -28.94 -7.06
N TYR A 21 -1.59 -28.11 -6.03
CA TYR A 21 -0.65 -27.05 -5.68
C TYR A 21 0.28 -27.53 -4.57
N ALA A 22 1.51 -27.90 -4.93
CA ALA A 22 2.51 -28.39 -3.99
C ALA A 22 3.29 -27.24 -3.33
N VAL A 23 3.49 -27.33 -2.01
CA VAL A 23 4.33 -26.41 -1.25
C VAL A 23 5.59 -27.15 -0.81
N CYS A 24 6.73 -26.81 -1.41
CA CYS A 24 8.04 -27.31 -0.98
C CYS A 24 8.65 -26.33 0.01
N THR A 25 8.99 -26.79 1.22
CA THR A 25 9.60 -25.96 2.25
C THR A 25 10.62 -26.76 3.06
N SER A 26 11.61 -26.07 3.63
CA SER A 26 12.54 -26.64 4.61
C SER A 26 12.05 -26.49 6.05
N LEU A 27 10.82 -25.99 6.24
CA LEU A 27 10.19 -25.87 7.55
C LEU A 27 9.61 -27.22 7.96
N GLU A 28 9.81 -27.58 9.23
CA GLU A 28 9.31 -28.81 9.85
C GLU A 28 8.04 -28.57 10.68
N ASP A 29 7.47 -27.37 10.60
CA ASP A 29 6.23 -26.98 11.29
C ASP A 29 5.02 -27.79 10.79
N GLU A 30 3.90 -27.70 11.52
CA GLU A 30 2.66 -28.32 11.07
C GLU A 30 2.24 -27.84 9.68
N THR A 31 1.75 -28.77 8.85
CA THR A 31 1.28 -28.49 7.48
C THR A 31 0.27 -27.33 7.43
N SER A 32 -0.59 -27.23 8.44
CA SER A 32 -1.60 -26.17 8.58
C SER A 32 -0.96 -24.77 8.69
N GLU A 33 0.12 -24.63 9.45
CA GLU A 33 0.87 -23.39 9.62
C GLU A 33 1.70 -23.06 8.38
N ILE A 34 2.33 -24.07 7.77
CA ILE A 34 3.06 -23.92 6.50
C ILE A 34 2.14 -23.36 5.41
N ILE A 35 0.93 -23.92 5.27
CA ILE A 35 -0.07 -23.45 4.31
C ILE A 35 -0.49 -22.02 4.61
N LYS A 36 -0.76 -21.67 5.88
CA LYS A 36 -1.11 -20.30 6.28
C LYS A 36 -0.01 -19.30 5.93
N VAL A 37 1.25 -19.62 6.21
CA VAL A 37 2.39 -18.75 5.89
C VAL A 37 2.55 -18.61 4.38
N ASN A 38 2.42 -19.71 3.62
CA ASN A 38 2.50 -19.65 2.16
C ASN A 38 1.38 -18.79 1.58
N HIS A 39 0.15 -18.88 2.11
CA HIS A 39 -0.94 -18.02 1.68
C HIS A 39 -0.58 -16.55 1.80
N ARG A 40 0.07 -16.09 2.90
CA ARG A 40 0.47 -14.69 3.09
C ARG A 40 1.40 -14.12 2.01
N ARG A 41 1.95 -14.93 1.10
CA ARG A 41 2.67 -14.43 -0.09
C ARG A 41 1.82 -13.52 -0.97
N TRP A 42 0.50 -13.69 -0.96
CA TRP A 42 -0.43 -12.81 -1.68
C TRP A 42 -0.28 -11.33 -1.22
N GLU A 43 0.07 -11.09 0.05
CA GLU A 43 0.26 -9.73 0.59
C GLU A 43 1.44 -9.03 -0.08
N ILE A 44 2.51 -9.79 -0.38
CA ILE A 44 3.68 -9.30 -1.09
C ILE A 44 3.32 -8.99 -2.55
N GLU A 45 2.55 -9.86 -3.20
CA GLU A 45 2.08 -9.62 -4.58
C GLU A 45 1.19 -8.37 -4.66
N GLU A 46 0.32 -8.17 -3.67
CA GLU A 46 -0.46 -6.95 -3.56
C GLU A 46 0.44 -5.71 -3.39
N CYS A 47 1.44 -5.76 -2.51
CA CYS A 47 2.41 -4.68 -2.36
C CYS A 47 3.08 -4.34 -3.70
N PHE A 48 3.50 -5.35 -4.48
CA PHE A 48 4.07 -5.14 -5.80
C PHE A 48 3.06 -4.56 -6.80
N ARG A 49 1.79 -4.96 -6.73
CA ARG A 49 0.72 -4.40 -7.55
C ARG A 49 0.52 -2.92 -7.25
N ILE A 50 0.40 -2.56 -5.97
CA ILE A 50 0.27 -1.16 -5.51
C ILE A 50 1.49 -0.32 -5.92
N MET A 51 2.72 -0.83 -5.72
CA MET A 51 3.94 -0.14 -6.15
C MET A 51 3.93 0.17 -7.65
N LYS A 52 3.45 -0.75 -8.47
CA LYS A 52 3.42 -0.58 -9.92
C LYS A 52 2.31 0.39 -10.34
N SER A 53 1.09 0.24 -9.81
CA SER A 53 -0.07 1.02 -10.23
C SER A 53 -0.11 2.42 -9.59
N GLU A 54 -0.10 2.48 -8.25
CA GLU A 54 -0.39 3.71 -7.51
C GLU A 54 0.84 4.60 -7.33
N PHE A 55 1.98 3.97 -7.05
CA PHE A 55 3.26 4.66 -6.84
C PHE A 55 4.11 4.75 -8.11
N LYS A 56 3.61 4.24 -9.24
CA LYS A 56 4.23 4.37 -10.57
C LYS A 56 5.71 3.97 -10.59
N THR A 57 6.07 2.89 -9.90
CA THR A 57 7.43 2.31 -10.04
C THR A 57 7.73 1.86 -11.46
N ARG A 58 6.69 1.68 -12.30
CA ARG A 58 6.82 1.49 -13.74
C ARG A 58 5.83 2.38 -14.49
N PRO A 59 6.22 2.94 -15.65
CA PRO A 59 7.56 2.90 -16.25
C PRO A 59 8.52 3.87 -15.57
N ALA A 60 9.72 3.38 -15.21
CA ALA A 60 10.84 4.23 -14.82
C ALA A 60 11.58 4.64 -16.10
N TYR A 61 11.28 5.83 -16.62
CA TYR A 61 11.99 6.40 -17.79
C TYR A 61 13.35 6.98 -17.41
N LEU A 62 14.09 6.24 -16.58
CA LEU A 62 15.38 6.62 -16.02
C LEU A 62 16.40 5.58 -16.44
N THR A 63 17.55 6.02 -16.96
CA THR A 63 18.61 5.15 -17.46
C THR A 63 19.81 5.05 -16.52
N ARG A 64 19.95 6.00 -15.58
CA ARG A 64 21.06 6.04 -14.63
C ARG A 64 20.67 5.32 -13.34
N ASP A 65 21.50 4.38 -12.91
CA ASP A 65 21.23 3.48 -11.78
C ASP A 65 20.86 4.22 -10.49
N ASP A 66 21.56 5.31 -10.18
CA ASP A 66 21.30 6.09 -8.96
C ASP A 66 19.89 6.75 -8.95
N ARG A 67 19.37 7.14 -10.12
CA ARG A 67 18.01 7.69 -10.24
C ARG A 67 16.97 6.59 -10.13
N ILE A 68 17.27 5.40 -10.66
CA ILE A 68 16.42 4.22 -10.51
C ILE A 68 16.32 3.85 -9.03
N GLU A 69 17.45 3.77 -8.33
CA GLU A 69 17.51 3.48 -6.90
C GLU A 69 16.73 4.51 -6.07
N ALA A 70 16.93 5.81 -6.34
CA ALA A 70 16.20 6.88 -5.65
C ALA A 70 14.67 6.78 -5.86
N HIS A 71 14.21 6.51 -7.09
CA HIS A 71 12.79 6.33 -7.39
C HIS A 71 12.20 5.13 -6.66
N PHE A 72 12.86 3.96 -6.77
CA PHE A 72 12.40 2.74 -6.12
C PHE A 72 12.36 2.90 -4.59
N THR A 73 13.39 3.50 -4.00
CA THR A 73 13.44 3.75 -2.55
C THR A 73 12.31 4.66 -2.10
N THR A 74 12.03 5.72 -2.86
CA THR A 74 10.92 6.65 -2.57
C THR A 74 9.57 5.97 -2.65
N CYS A 75 9.32 5.18 -3.72
CA CYS A 75 8.08 4.42 -3.86
C CYS A 75 7.92 3.36 -2.76
N PHE A 76 9.00 2.70 -2.37
CA PHE A 76 8.98 1.74 -1.26
C PHE A 76 8.64 2.43 0.06
N LEU A 77 9.26 3.57 0.37
CA LEU A 77 8.94 4.35 1.56
C LEU A 77 7.47 4.79 1.57
N ALA A 78 6.96 5.29 0.43
CA ALA A 78 5.55 5.65 0.28
C ALA A 78 4.61 4.45 0.52
N MET A 79 4.98 3.26 0.05
CA MET A 79 4.22 2.03 0.30
C MET A 79 4.23 1.62 1.77
N VAL A 80 5.36 1.75 2.46
CA VAL A 80 5.45 1.50 3.91
C VAL A 80 4.53 2.45 4.68
N LEU A 81 4.57 3.75 4.37
CA LEU A 81 3.67 4.75 4.97
C LEU A 81 2.20 4.43 4.70
N TYR A 82 1.87 4.04 3.46
CA TYR A 82 0.53 3.58 3.11
C TYR A 82 0.08 2.39 3.97
N ARG A 83 0.92 1.37 4.17
CA ARG A 83 0.56 0.19 5.00
C ARG A 83 0.31 0.58 6.46
N TYR A 84 1.04 1.55 7.00
CA TYR A 84 0.73 2.11 8.33
C TYR A 84 -0.63 2.81 8.36
N LEU A 85 -0.91 3.62 7.34
CA LEU A 85 -2.19 4.30 7.21
C LEU A 85 -3.36 3.32 7.05
N GLU A 86 -3.21 2.30 6.21
CA GLU A 86 -4.20 1.24 5.99
C GLU A 86 -4.53 0.52 7.30
N LYS A 87 -3.52 0.16 8.10
CA LYS A 87 -3.71 -0.42 9.43
C LYS A 87 -4.41 0.52 10.40
N ARG A 88 -4.09 1.82 10.38
CA ARG A 88 -4.77 2.84 11.20
C ARG A 88 -6.25 3.02 10.81
N LEU A 89 -6.62 2.65 9.58
CA LEU A 89 -7.98 2.70 9.04
C LEU A 89 -8.69 1.34 9.09
N ASP A 90 -8.17 0.38 9.88
CA ASP A 90 -8.69 -0.98 10.04
C ASP A 90 -8.85 -1.74 8.71
N SER A 91 -8.03 -1.43 7.69
CA SER A 91 -8.10 -2.03 6.35
C SER A 91 -9.48 -1.93 5.68
N LYS A 92 -10.28 -0.91 6.02
CA LYS A 92 -11.66 -0.72 5.51
C LYS A 92 -11.74 -0.16 4.09
N PHE A 93 -10.65 0.44 3.60
CA PHE A 93 -10.63 1.15 2.32
C PHE A 93 -9.52 0.61 1.44
N THR A 94 -9.75 0.61 0.12
CA THR A 94 -8.75 0.20 -0.86
C THR A 94 -7.66 1.26 -1.00
N CYS A 95 -6.47 0.83 -1.45
CA CYS A 95 -5.33 1.72 -1.69
C CYS A 95 -5.69 2.91 -2.58
N CYS A 96 -6.33 2.65 -3.73
CA CYS A 96 -6.76 3.68 -4.66
C CYS A 96 -7.74 4.68 -3.99
N LYS A 97 -8.70 4.22 -3.19
CA LYS A 97 -9.65 5.09 -2.49
C LYS A 97 -8.93 6.00 -1.49
N ILE A 98 -7.99 5.47 -0.72
CA ILE A 98 -7.19 6.25 0.24
C ILE A 98 -6.34 7.29 -0.49
N ILE A 99 -5.55 6.87 -1.49
CA ILE A 99 -4.64 7.76 -2.21
C ILE A 99 -5.41 8.86 -2.94
N GLN A 100 -6.50 8.51 -3.64
CA GLN A 100 -7.31 9.48 -4.36
C GLN A 100 -7.99 10.45 -3.39
N GLY A 101 -8.57 9.94 -2.29
CA GLY A 101 -9.18 10.78 -1.26
C GLY A 101 -8.20 11.78 -0.68
N LEU A 102 -6.97 11.36 -0.33
CA LEU A 102 -5.94 12.26 0.18
C LEU A 102 -5.50 13.31 -0.85
N ARG A 103 -5.41 12.95 -2.14
CA ARG A 103 -5.10 13.91 -3.23
C ARG A 103 -6.20 14.95 -3.41
N ASP A 104 -7.45 14.55 -3.20
CA ASP A 104 -8.61 15.42 -3.39
C ASP A 104 -8.89 16.30 -2.16
N MET A 105 -8.33 15.98 -0.99
CA MET A 105 -8.43 16.77 0.26
C MET A 105 -7.66 18.09 0.19
N ASN A 106 -8.14 19.01 -0.65
CA ASN A 106 -7.57 20.33 -0.88
C ASN A 106 -8.28 21.41 -0.05
N PHE A 107 -7.60 22.55 0.09
CA PHE A 107 -8.08 23.71 0.84
C PHE A 107 -7.90 25.00 0.02
N TYR A 108 -8.85 25.91 0.15
CA TYR A 108 -8.78 27.27 -0.32
C TYR A 108 -8.40 28.19 0.85
N GLU A 109 -7.30 28.94 0.71
CA GLU A 109 -6.89 29.92 1.70
C GLU A 109 -7.68 31.22 1.53
N ILE A 110 -8.30 31.68 2.61
CA ILE A 110 -8.84 33.03 2.73
C ILE A 110 -7.80 33.88 3.47
N PRO A 111 -7.19 34.87 2.81
CA PRO A 111 -6.22 35.75 3.45
C PRO A 111 -6.77 36.36 4.74
N GLY A 112 -6.05 36.16 5.85
CA GLY A 112 -6.43 36.68 7.17
C GLY A 112 -7.38 35.78 7.98
N ASP A 113 -8.34 35.12 7.34
CA ASP A 113 -9.43 34.42 8.04
C ASP A 113 -9.17 32.92 8.27
N GLY A 114 -8.51 32.23 7.34
CA GLY A 114 -8.20 30.81 7.47
C GLY A 114 -8.36 30.01 6.18
N TYR A 115 -8.82 28.76 6.30
CA TYR A 115 -8.89 27.80 5.19
C TYR A 115 -10.28 27.18 5.07
N ILE A 116 -10.75 27.01 3.84
CA ILE A 116 -12.00 26.29 3.49
C ILE A 116 -11.64 24.99 2.80
N SER A 117 -12.19 23.86 3.26
CA SER A 117 -12.07 22.59 2.54
C SER A 117 -12.80 22.63 1.21
N THR A 118 -12.14 22.24 0.12
CA THR A 118 -12.75 22.15 -1.22
C THR A 118 -13.22 20.74 -1.57
N TYR A 119 -13.16 19.81 -0.61
CA TYR A 119 -13.61 18.43 -0.75
C TYR A 119 -14.88 18.18 0.05
N MET A 120 -15.63 17.15 -0.33
CA MET A 120 -16.84 16.73 0.38
C MET A 120 -16.53 15.65 1.41
N ARG A 121 -17.29 15.65 2.50
CA ARG A 121 -17.22 14.62 3.53
C ARG A 121 -17.64 13.26 2.96
N THR A 122 -16.86 12.24 3.27
CA THR A 122 -17.07 10.84 2.89
C THR A 122 -16.73 9.91 4.05
N ASP A 123 -17.08 8.62 3.96
CA ASP A 123 -16.69 7.62 4.97
C ASP A 123 -15.17 7.57 5.20
N LEU A 124 -14.39 7.82 4.15
CA LEU A 124 -12.93 7.87 4.24
C LEU A 124 -12.48 9.08 5.07
N THR A 125 -13.01 10.27 4.80
CA THR A 125 -12.64 11.47 5.54
C THR A 125 -13.03 11.35 7.01
N ASP A 126 -14.18 10.74 7.29
CA ASP A 126 -14.64 10.47 8.66
C ASP A 126 -13.71 9.52 9.40
N ALA A 127 -13.29 8.45 8.73
CA ALA A 127 -12.32 7.50 9.29
C ALA A 127 -10.96 8.16 9.54
N LEU A 128 -10.48 9.01 8.62
CA LEU A 128 -9.25 9.79 8.79
C LEU A 128 -9.36 10.74 9.98
N HIS A 129 -10.41 11.55 10.04
CA HIS A 129 -10.61 12.49 11.15
C HIS A 129 -10.71 11.80 12.50
N LYS A 130 -11.38 10.63 12.55
CA LYS A 130 -11.45 9.82 13.77
C LYS A 130 -10.10 9.23 14.14
N ALA A 131 -9.34 8.70 13.18
CA ALA A 131 -8.05 8.06 13.42
C ALA A 131 -6.98 9.04 13.90
N PHE A 132 -7.00 10.28 13.41
CA PHE A 132 -5.98 11.29 13.70
C PHE A 132 -6.43 12.39 14.69
N GLY A 133 -7.70 12.39 15.11
CA GLY A 133 -8.20 13.25 16.18
C GLY A 133 -8.36 14.72 15.81
N PHE A 134 -8.34 15.06 14.52
CA PHE A 134 -8.61 16.41 14.04
C PHE A 134 -9.62 16.40 12.89
N ARG A 135 -10.39 17.48 12.76
CA ARG A 135 -11.38 17.67 11.70
C ARG A 135 -11.01 18.84 10.81
N THR A 136 -11.21 18.65 9.52
CA THR A 136 -10.89 19.62 8.47
C THR A 136 -12.05 19.86 7.51
N ASP A 137 -13.26 19.44 7.86
CA ASP A 137 -14.51 19.54 7.09
C ASP A 137 -15.42 20.70 7.56
N TYR A 138 -14.89 21.63 8.34
CA TYR A 138 -15.63 22.82 8.80
C TYR A 138 -15.69 23.91 7.73
N GLN A 139 -16.70 24.78 7.82
CA GLN A 139 -16.88 25.91 6.89
C GLN A 139 -15.64 26.81 6.79
N ILE A 140 -15.01 27.17 7.92
CA ILE A 140 -13.73 27.91 7.93
C ILE A 140 -12.86 27.37 9.08
N ILE A 141 -11.68 26.86 8.75
CA ILE A 141 -10.66 26.49 9.71
C ILE A 141 -9.76 27.69 9.94
N LYS A 142 -9.87 28.32 11.11
CA LYS A 142 -9.09 29.53 11.44
C LYS A 142 -7.58 29.24 11.42
N ASN A 143 -6.80 30.26 11.08
CA ASN A 143 -5.33 30.19 11.08
C ASN A 143 -4.73 29.64 12.38
N ASN A 144 -5.27 30.02 13.54
CA ASN A 144 -4.79 29.52 14.84
C ASN A 144 -5.06 28.02 15.02
N GLN A 145 -6.19 27.52 14.51
CA GLN A 145 -6.55 26.10 14.59
C GLN A 145 -5.69 25.28 13.63
N MET A 146 -5.45 25.75 12.39
CA MET A 146 -4.50 25.09 11.49
C MET A 146 -3.09 25.04 12.06
N LYS A 147 -2.61 26.13 12.66
CA LYS A 147 -1.33 26.15 13.38
C LYS A 147 -1.29 25.14 14.54
N LYS A 148 -2.39 24.96 15.26
CA LYS A 148 -2.51 23.94 16.31
C LYS A 148 -2.41 22.53 15.74
N ILE A 149 -3.16 22.23 14.66
CA ILE A 149 -3.09 20.93 13.97
C ILE A 149 -1.65 20.64 13.52
N PHE A 150 -0.97 21.61 12.90
CA PHE A 150 0.43 21.45 12.50
C PHE A 150 1.39 21.24 13.69
N LYS A 151 1.14 21.90 14.82
CA LYS A 151 1.94 21.72 16.04
C LYS A 151 1.74 20.33 16.62
N ASP A 152 0.51 19.85 16.67
CA ASP A 152 0.16 18.53 17.20
C ASP A 152 0.66 17.39 16.28
N THR A 153 0.96 17.69 15.00
CA THR A 153 1.47 16.74 14.00
C THR A 153 3.00 16.73 13.90
N LYS A 154 3.70 17.72 14.47
CA LYS A 154 5.17 17.69 14.54
C LYS A 154 5.62 16.69 15.61
N ILE A 155 6.24 15.60 15.16
CA ILE A 155 7.00 14.65 15.99
C ILE A 155 8.32 15.29 16.40
#